data_AF-A0A6A4V7H1-F1
#
_entry.id   AF-A0A6A4V7H1-F1
#
_cell.length_a   1.000
_cell.length_b   1.000
_cell.length_c   1.000
_cell.angle_alpha   90.00
_cell.angle_beta   90.00
_cell.angle_gamma   90.00
#
_symmetry.space_group_name_H-M   'P 1'
#
loop_
_entity.id
_entity.type
_entity.pdbx_description
1 polymer ?
#
loop_
_entity_poly.entity_id
_entity_poly.type
_entity_poly.pdbx_seq_one_letter_code
_entity_poly.pdbx_strand_id
1 'polypeptide(L)'
;MVEEPKMVSHSEPCVFIYGPEATVVNRIIHYMAGAGAERQAVSDMAVCYQWRVDNKYYTADVRLCHVQRKGLPDQALADRCEAVIIYFNSDEAS
;
A
#
# COMPACT_ATOMS: atom_id res chain seq x y z
N MET A 1 26.91 20.92 20.79
CA MET A 1 26.15 19.66 20.93
C MET A 1 25.21 19.62 19.76
N VAL A 2 25.61 18.94 18.69
CA VAL A 2 24.72 18.69 17.56
C VAL A 2 23.88 17.50 17.99
N GLU A 3 22.60 17.71 18.26
CA GLU A 3 21.69 16.57 18.45
C GLU A 3 21.72 15.76 17.15
N GLU A 4 22.25 14.54 17.23
CA GLU A 4 22.04 13.56 16.16
C GLU A 4 20.53 13.43 15.97
N PRO A 5 20.01 13.58 14.74
CA PRO A 5 18.60 13.35 14.50
C PRO A 5 18.29 11.92 14.96
N LYS A 6 17.40 11.79 15.94
CA LYS A 6 16.86 10.48 16.32
C LYS A 6 16.42 9.81 15.03
N MET A 7 17.06 8.70 14.70
CA MET A 7 16.67 7.86 13.58
C MET A 7 15.28 7.31 13.92
N VAL A 8 14.25 8.07 13.52
CA VAL A 8 12.89 7.59 13.54
C VAL A 8 12.92 6.43 12.56
N SER A 9 12.78 5.22 13.08
CA SER A 9 12.45 4.07 12.25
C SER A 9 11.06 4.34 11.69
N HIS A 10 11.00 5.12 10.61
CA HIS A 10 9.80 5.28 9.83
C HIS A 10 9.59 3.93 9.16
N SER A 11 8.76 3.11 9.78
CA SER A 11 8.20 1.93 9.15
C SER A 11 7.71 2.31 7.75
N GLU A 12 8.12 1.59 6.71
CA GLU A 12 7.92 1.99 5.30
C GLU A 12 6.47 2.47 5.04
N PRO A 13 6.28 3.58 4.31
CA PRO A 13 4.95 4.12 4.05
C PRO A 13 4.11 3.12 3.27
N CYS A 14 2.79 3.16 3.47
CA CYS A 14 1.86 2.30 2.75
C CYS A 14 0.76 3.07 2.03
N VAL A 15 0.33 2.49 0.92
CA VAL A 15 -0.80 2.94 0.10
C VAL A 15 -1.87 1.88 0.15
N PHE A 16 -3.07 2.22 0.63
CA PHE A 16 -4.18 1.27 0.62
C PHE A 16 -4.92 1.28 -0.72
N ILE A 17 -5.19 0.10 -1.25
CA ILE A 17 -5.95 -0.08 -2.49
C ILE A 17 -7.26 -0.80 -2.17
N TYR A 18 -8.36 -0.11 -2.46
CA TYR A 18 -9.71 -0.61 -2.29
C TYR A 18 -10.39 -0.79 -3.64
N GLY A 19 -11.25 -1.81 -3.74
CA GLY A 19 -12.04 -2.10 -4.93
C GLY A 19 -13.13 -3.12 -4.61
N PRO A 20 -14.04 -3.37 -5.56
CA PRO A 20 -15.19 -4.25 -5.35
C PRO A 20 -14.80 -5.71 -5.13
N GLU A 21 -13.72 -6.16 -5.79
CA GLU A 21 -13.23 -7.54 -5.73
C GLU A 21 -11.71 -7.58 -5.58
N ALA A 22 -11.22 -8.57 -4.82
CA ALA A 22 -9.78 -8.78 -4.62
C ALA A 22 -9.04 -9.04 -5.96
N THR A 23 -9.68 -9.71 -6.92
CA THR A 23 -9.11 -9.96 -8.25
C THR A 23 -8.80 -8.67 -9.00
N VAL A 24 -9.69 -7.68 -8.92
CA VAL A 24 -9.50 -6.36 -9.54
C VAL A 24 -8.38 -5.60 -8.85
N VAL A 25 -8.36 -5.61 -7.51
CA VAL A 25 -7.30 -4.95 -6.71
C VAL A 25 -5.94 -5.56 -7.01
N ASN A 26 -5.84 -6.89 -7.06
CA ASN A 26 -4.60 -7.59 -7.40
C ASN A 26 -4.10 -7.22 -8.80
N ARG A 27 -5.01 -7.03 -9.76
CA ARG A 27 -4.66 -6.58 -11.11
C ARG A 27 -4.13 -5.15 -11.13
N ILE A 28 -4.70 -4.25 -10.34
CA ILE A 28 -4.18 -2.88 -10.16
C ILE A 28 -2.77 -2.92 -9.57
N ILE A 29 -2.57 -3.69 -8.50
CA ILE A 29 -1.26 -3.88 -7.86
C ILE A 29 -0.24 -4.40 -8.88
N HIS A 30 -0.63 -5.38 -9.69
CA HIS A 30 0.21 -5.92 -10.74
C HIS A 30 0.60 -4.87 -11.78
N TYR A 31 -0.31 -3.98 -12.19
CA TYR A 31 0.01 -2.89 -13.12
C TYR A 31 0.94 -1.84 -12.50
N MET A 32 0.84 -1.60 -11.19
CA MET A 32 1.68 -0.61 -10.50
C MET A 32 3.08 -1.14 -10.16
N ALA A 33 3.15 -2.31 -9.52
CA ALA A 33 4.40 -2.87 -8.98
C ALA A 33 5.06 -3.92 -9.90
N GLY A 34 4.36 -4.34 -10.96
CA GLY A 34 4.85 -5.34 -11.91
C GLY A 34 4.57 -6.78 -11.48
N ALA A 35 4.78 -7.71 -12.43
CA ALA A 35 4.47 -9.13 -12.27
C ALA A 35 5.29 -9.86 -11.19
N GLY A 36 6.45 -9.32 -10.83
CA GLY A 36 7.36 -9.89 -9.84
C GLY A 36 7.23 -9.31 -8.43
N ALA A 37 6.23 -8.45 -8.17
CA ALA A 37 6.06 -7.81 -6.88
C ALA A 37 5.85 -8.86 -5.77
N GLU A 38 6.71 -8.83 -4.75
CA GLU A 38 6.66 -9.79 -3.66
C GLU A 38 5.45 -9.53 -2.76
N ARG A 39 4.66 -10.58 -2.50
CA ARG A 39 3.48 -10.54 -1.64
C ARG A 39 3.87 -10.84 -0.20
N GLN A 40 3.64 -9.88 0.70
CA GLN A 40 3.86 -10.03 2.13
C GLN A 40 2.53 -9.98 2.89
N ALA A 41 2.25 -11.01 3.69
CA ALA A 41 1.19 -10.94 4.69
C ALA A 41 1.69 -10.10 5.87
N VAL A 42 1.08 -8.92 6.05
CA VAL A 42 1.47 -7.98 7.12
C VAL A 42 0.58 -8.18 8.35
N SER A 43 -0.66 -8.61 8.14
CA SER A 43 -1.56 -9.07 9.20
C SER A 43 -2.59 -10.06 8.63
N ASP A 44 -3.42 -10.64 9.50
CA ASP A 44 -4.54 -11.50 9.08
C ASP A 44 -5.58 -10.76 8.21
N MET A 45 -5.54 -9.42 8.22
CA MET A 45 -6.49 -8.56 7.51
C MET A 45 -5.90 -7.96 6.23
N ALA A 46 -4.58 -7.80 6.15
CA ALA A 46 -3.94 -7.06 5.07
C ALA A 46 -2.74 -7.81 4.47
N VAL A 47 -2.68 -7.78 3.15
CA VAL A 47 -1.49 -8.16 2.38
C VAL A 47 -0.95 -6.92 1.71
N CYS A 48 0.38 -6.81 1.72
CA CYS A 48 1.09 -5.73 1.07
C CYS A 48 2.09 -6.26 0.04
N TYR A 49 2.43 -5.41 -0.91
CA TYR A 49 3.38 -5.68 -1.97
C TYR A 49 4.44 -4.59 -1.98
N GLN A 50 5.71 -4.98 -2.12
CA GLN A 50 6.77 -3.99 -2.24
C GLN A 50 6.66 -3.28 -3.59
N TRP A 51 6.70 -1.96 -3.55
CA TRP A 51 6.68 -1.11 -4.73
C TRP A 51 7.74 -0.02 -4.61
N ARG A 52 8.71 -0.06 -5.51
CA ARG A 52 9.74 0.98 -5.60
C ARG A 52 9.27 2.04 -6.60
N VAL A 53 9.00 3.23 -6.09
CA VAL A 53 8.79 4.41 -6.93
C VAL A 53 10.16 4.90 -7.34
N ASP A 54 10.44 4.95 -8.64
CA ASP A 54 11.68 5.49 -9.18
C ASP A 54 11.37 6.44 -10.32
N ASN A 55 11.57 7.73 -10.07
CA ASN A 55 11.31 8.78 -11.04
C ASN A 55 12.44 9.82 -11.03
N LYS A 56 12.36 10.83 -11.91
CA LYS A 56 13.40 11.85 -12.06
C LYS A 56 13.73 12.61 -10.76
N TYR A 57 12.77 12.74 -9.85
CA TYR A 57 12.87 13.60 -8.68
C TYR A 57 13.28 12.83 -7.42
N TYR A 58 12.89 11.56 -7.31
CA TYR A 58 13.19 10.74 -6.14
C TYR A 58 13.03 9.25 -6.42
N THR A 59 13.64 8.46 -5.54
CA THR A 59 13.37 7.04 -5.38
C THR A 59 12.83 6.81 -3.97
N ALA A 60 11.77 6.01 -3.83
CA ALA A 60 11.18 5.66 -2.55
C ALA A 60 10.67 4.22 -2.56
N ASP A 61 10.83 3.53 -1.43
CA ASP A 61 10.29 2.20 -1.20
C ASP A 61 8.96 2.33 -0.43
N VAL A 62 7.88 1.84 -1.03
CA VAL A 62 6.50 1.98 -0.55
C VAL A 62 5.81 0.62 -0.58
N ARG A 63 4.85 0.40 0.31
CA ARG A 63 4.03 -0.82 0.31
C ARG A 63 2.64 -0.56 -0.28
N LEU A 64 2.27 -1.29 -1.32
CA LEU A 64 0.88 -1.33 -1.82
C LEU A 64 0.10 -2.35 -1.02
N CYS A 65 -0.86 -1.91 -0.21
CA CYS A 65 -1.60 -2.76 0.72
C CYS A 65 -3.06 -2.93 0.28
N HIS A 66 -3.54 -4.16 0.35
CA HIS A 66 -4.92 -4.54 0.09
C HIS A 66 -5.49 -5.24 1.32
N VAL A 67 -6.66 -4.79 1.76
CA VAL A 67 -7.39 -5.41 2.87
C VAL A 67 -8.25 -6.55 2.34
N GLN A 68 -7.99 -7.77 2.81
CA GLN A 68 -8.65 -9.00 2.33
C GLN A 68 -10.02 -9.25 2.96
N ARG A 69 -10.28 -8.67 4.13
CA ARG A 69 -11.53 -8.84 4.88
C ARG A 69 -12.15 -7.47 5.14
N LYS A 70 -13.48 -7.38 5.10
CA LYS A 70 -14.18 -6.15 5.51
C LYS A 70 -13.83 -5.87 6.98
N GLY A 71 -13.09 -4.81 7.23
CA GLY A 71 -12.57 -4.46 8.54
C GLY A 71 -11.54 -3.34 8.41
N LEU A 72 -11.22 -2.73 9.55
CA LEU A 72 -10.14 -1.75 9.61
C LEU A 72 -8.79 -2.47 9.75
N PRO A 73 -7.73 -1.99 9.10
CA PRO A 73 -6.39 -2.44 9.38
C PRO A 73 -6.03 -2.18 10.86
N ASP A 74 -5.03 -2.89 11.38
CA ASP A 74 -4.50 -2.59 12.70
C ASP A 74 -3.95 -1.15 12.76
N GLN A 75 -3.90 -0.59 13.97
CA GLN A 75 -3.49 0.81 14.15
C GLN A 75 -2.07 1.06 13.64
N ALA A 76 -1.16 0.10 13.79
CA ALA A 76 0.22 0.24 13.31
C ALA A 76 0.30 0.36 11.78
N LEU A 77 -0.58 -0.33 11.04
CA LEU A 77 -0.67 -0.23 9.59
C LEU A 77 -1.44 1.04 9.17
N ALA A 78 -2.44 1.45 9.94
CA ALA A 78 -3.17 2.70 9.71
C ALA A 78 -2.28 3.94 9.88
N ASP A 79 -1.41 3.95 10.90
CA ASP A 79 -0.47 5.04 11.18
C ASP A 79 0.61 5.20 10.08
N ARG A 80 0.80 4.19 9.23
CA ARG A 80 1.72 4.18 8.09
C ARG A 80 1.06 4.58 6.77
N CYS A 81 -0.25 4.77 6.77
CA CYS A 81 -1.01 5.10 5.57
C CYS A 81 -0.67 6.52 5.11
N GLU A 82 -0.07 6.63 3.93
CA GLU A 82 0.22 7.93 3.32
C GLU A 82 -0.66 8.22 2.11
N ALA A 83 -1.31 7.20 1.53
CA ALA A 83 -2.27 7.38 0.45
C ALA A 83 -3.32 6.28 0.38
N VAL A 84 -4.44 6.58 -0.30
CA VAL A 84 -5.52 5.64 -0.57
C VAL A 84 -5.90 5.71 -2.06
N ILE A 85 -6.01 4.54 -2.69
CA ILE A 85 -6.50 4.35 -4.06
C ILE A 85 -7.83 3.62 -3.96
N ILE A 86 -8.89 4.23 -4.50
CA ILE A 86 -10.23 3.64 -4.53
C ILE A 86 -10.59 3.39 -5.99
N TYR A 87 -10.70 2.12 -6.36
CA TYR A 87 -11.22 1.72 -7.66
C TYR A 87 -12.73 1.52 -7.58
N PHE A 88 -13.45 2.13 -8.51
CA PHE A 88 -14.86 1.91 -8.75
C PHE A 88 -15.13 1.86 -10.25
N ASN A 89 -16.15 1.12 -10.66
CA ASN A 89 -16.59 1.10 -12.05
C ASN A 89 -17.48 2.33 -12.31
N SER A 90 -17.06 3.23 -13.21
CA SER A 90 -17.82 4.44 -13.54
C SER A 90 -19.10 4.18 -14.33
N ASP A 91 -19.20 3.02 -14.98
CA ASP A 91 -20.35 2.65 -15.80
C ASP A 91 -21.44 1.93 -14.98
N GLU A 92 -21.11 1.52 -13.75
CA GLU A 92 -22.04 0.90 -12.82
C GLU A 92 -22.83 2.00 -12.10
N ALA A 93 -24.08 2.19 -12.52
CA ALA A 93 -24.98 3.13 -11.85
C ALA A 93 -25.28 2.62 -10.43
N SER A 94 -24.92 3.44 -9.43
CA SER A 94 -25.19 3.26 -8.01
C SER A 94 -26.67 3.13 -7.68
#